data_AF-A0A1W1BII8-F1
#
_entry.id   AF-A0A1W1BII8-F1
#
_cell.length_a   1.000
_cell.length_b   1.000
_cell.length_c   1.000
_cell.angle_alpha   90.00
_cell.angle_beta   90.00
_cell.angle_gamma   90.00
#
_symmetry.space_group_name_H-M   'P 1'
#
loop_
_entity.id
_entity.type
_entity.pdbx_description
1 polymer ?
#
loop_
_entity_poly.entity_id
_entity_poly.type
_entity_poly.pdbx_seq_one_letter_code
_entity_poly.pdbx_strand_id
1 'polypeptide(L)'
;MVKHLFHTLGIDHYHIYQGKDEEKIQVFIEVDHLTLEVADNRLLEISNALKQKLTKKWKCLPSSSLPESYNIVTLPYKILSF
;
A
#
# COMPACT_ATOMS: atom_id res chain seq x y z
N MET A 1 5.56 12.28 -6.20
CA MET A 1 4.18 12.18 -6.77
C MET A 1 3.24 11.37 -5.88
N VAL A 2 3.61 10.18 -5.41
CA VAL A 2 2.80 9.38 -4.45
C VAL A 2 2.55 10.12 -3.13
N LYS A 3 3.57 10.80 -2.56
CA LYS A 3 3.44 11.61 -1.33
C LYS A 3 2.27 12.61 -1.37
N HIS A 4 2.10 13.33 -2.49
CA HIS A 4 1.04 14.32 -2.64
C HIS A 4 -0.34 13.64 -2.70
N LEU A 5 -0.46 12.50 -3.37
CA LEU A 5 -1.72 11.78 -3.41
C LEU A 5 -2.10 11.26 -2.02
N PHE A 6 -1.12 10.75 -1.28
CA PHE A 6 -1.32 10.25 0.08
C PHE A 6 -1.75 11.36 1.03
N HIS A 7 -1.11 12.52 0.95
CA HIS A 7 -1.54 13.71 1.69
C HIS A 7 -2.97 14.15 1.31
N THR A 8 -3.34 14.11 0.03
CA THR A 8 -4.73 14.41 -0.39
C THR A 8 -5.75 13.39 0.14
N LEU A 9 -5.32 12.15 0.38
CA LEU A 9 -6.14 11.08 0.95
C LEU A 9 -6.12 11.06 2.49
N GLY A 10 -5.43 12.02 3.14
CA GLY A 10 -5.28 12.06 4.61
C GLY A 10 -4.39 10.96 5.17
N ILE A 11 -3.44 10.45 4.37
CA ILE A 11 -2.50 9.41 4.75
C ILE A 11 -1.18 10.08 5.09
N ASP A 12 -1.02 10.45 6.36
CA ASP A 12 0.15 11.16 6.86
C ASP A 12 1.22 10.20 7.39
N HIS A 13 0.79 9.02 7.87
CA HIS A 13 1.65 8.02 8.49
C HIS A 13 1.83 6.83 7.55
N TYR A 14 2.93 6.84 6.80
CA TYR A 14 3.31 5.73 5.93
C TYR A 14 4.84 5.56 5.88
N HIS A 15 5.25 4.33 5.63
CA HIS A 15 6.64 3.95 5.47
C HIS A 15 6.84 3.31 4.11
N ILE A 16 7.91 3.71 3.43
CA ILE A 16 8.29 3.16 2.14
C ILE A 16 9.53 2.30 2.35
N TYR A 17 9.48 1.09 1.79
CA TYR A 17 10.57 0.13 1.85
C TYR A 17 10.87 -0.43 0.47
N GLN A 18 12.09 -0.92 0.33
CA GLN A 18 12.54 -1.68 -0.82
C GLN A 18 12.15 -3.15 -0.64
N GLY A 19 11.48 -3.69 -1.65
CA GLY A 19 11.19 -5.12 -1.75
C GLY A 19 12.42 -5.92 -2.15
N LYS A 20 12.20 -7.17 -2.58
CA LYS A 20 13.28 -8.08 -3.00
C LYS A 20 14.12 -7.54 -4.17
N ASP A 21 13.49 -6.83 -5.09
CA ASP A 21 14.14 -6.23 -6.27
C ASP A 21 14.22 -4.71 -6.08
N GLU A 22 15.28 -4.06 -6.57
CA GLU A 22 15.47 -2.59 -6.40
C GLU A 22 14.36 -1.75 -7.03
N GLU A 23 13.71 -2.28 -8.06
CA GLU A 23 12.59 -1.63 -8.74
C GLU A 23 11.25 -1.83 -8.01
N LYS A 24 11.19 -2.74 -7.03
CA LYS A 24 9.97 -3.03 -6.27
C LYS A 24 9.95 -2.24 -4.97
N ILE A 25 8.93 -1.41 -4.84
CA ILE A 25 8.69 -0.61 -3.66
C ILE A 25 7.48 -1.17 -2.92
N GLN A 26 7.59 -1.28 -1.60
CA GLN A 26 6.49 -1.62 -0.70
C GLN A 26 6.15 -0.40 0.14
N VAL A 27 4.87 -0.04 0.17
CA VAL A 27 4.38 1.08 0.98
C VAL A 27 3.48 0.50 2.06
N PHE A 28 3.82 0.79 3.31
CA PHE A 28 3.07 0.38 4.49
C PHE A 28 2.42 1.62 5.06
N ILE A 29 1.11 1.58 5.23
CA ILE A 29 0.35 2.67 5.82
C ILE A 29 0.07 2.27 7.27
N GLU A 30 0.50 3.12 8.20
CA GLU A 30 0.21 2.90 9.60
C GLU A 30 -1.27 3.20 9.85
N VAL A 31 -1.93 2.28 10.55
CA VAL A 31 -3.33 2.38 10.87
C VAL A 31 -3.58 1.79 12.25
N ASP A 32 -4.60 2.30 12.94
CA ASP A 32 -5.15 1.64 14.11
C ASP A 32 -5.76 0.28 13.75
N HIS A 33 -6.27 -0.44 14.75
CA HIS A 33 -6.92 -1.72 14.55
C HIS A 33 -8.09 -1.61 13.55
N LEU A 34 -7.92 -2.24 12.38
CA LEU A 34 -8.88 -2.28 11.28
C LEU A 34 -9.22 -3.73 10.95
N THR A 35 -10.47 -3.96 10.59
CA THR A 35 -10.87 -5.25 10.01
C THR A 35 -10.34 -5.35 8.58
N LEU A 36 -10.11 -6.58 8.11
CA LEU A 36 -9.61 -6.84 6.76
C LEU A 36 -10.52 -6.25 5.68
N GLU A 37 -11.83 -6.28 5.89
CA GLU A 37 -12.82 -5.73 4.97
C GLU A 37 -12.72 -4.20 4.85
N VAL A 38 -12.57 -3.48 5.97
CA VAL A 38 -12.42 -2.02 5.93
C VAL A 38 -11.07 -1.64 5.32
N ALA A 39 -10.02 -2.42 5.60
CA ALA A 39 -8.71 -2.23 4.99
C ALA A 39 -8.76 -2.44 3.46
N ASP A 40 -9.43 -3.49 2.98
CA ASP A 40 -9.59 -3.77 1.54
C ASP A 40 -10.34 -2.65 0.83
N ASN A 41 -11.44 -2.16 1.41
CA ASN A 41 -12.21 -1.03 0.86
C ASN A 41 -11.37 0.25 0.78
N ARG A 42 -10.63 0.61 1.85
CA ARG A 42 -9.72 1.77 1.84
C ARG A 42 -8.62 1.62 0.79
N LEU A 43 -8.04 0.43 0.66
CA LEU A 43 -7.03 0.17 -0.36
C LEU A 43 -7.59 0.27 -1.77
N LEU A 44 -8.84 -0.12 -1.99
CA LEU A 44 -9.51 0.03 -3.27
C LEU A 44 -9.68 1.51 -3.64
N GLU A 45 -10.07 2.37 -2.69
CA GLU A 45 -10.14 3.82 -2.86
C GLU A 45 -8.79 4.43 -3.24
N ILE A 46 -7.73 4.11 -2.47
CA ILE A 46 -6.36 4.55 -2.73
C ILE A 46 -5.89 4.08 -4.12
N SER A 47 -6.15 2.81 -4.45
CA SER A 47 -5.79 2.21 -5.73
C SER A 47 -6.51 2.90 -6.90
N ASN A 48 -7.79 3.23 -6.74
CA ASN A 48 -8.55 3.95 -7.76
C ASN A 48 -8.06 5.39 -7.94
N ALA A 49 -7.74 6.10 -6.86
CA ALA A 49 -7.13 7.43 -6.92
C ALA A 49 -5.75 7.41 -7.59
N LEU A 50 -4.92 6.39 -7.29
CA LEU A 50 -3.62 6.19 -7.95
C LEU A 50 -3.79 5.88 -9.44
N LYS A 51 -4.76 5.03 -9.82
CA LYS A 51 -5.02 4.67 -11.22
C LYS A 51 -5.36 5.87 -12.11
N GLN A 52 -5.96 6.92 -11.53
CA GLN A 52 -6.26 8.15 -12.29
C GLN A 52 -5.00 8.89 -12.73
N LYS A 53 -3.88 8.73 -12.01
CA LYS A 53 -2.62 9.46 -12.28
C LYS A 53 -1.47 8.56 -12.74
N LEU A 54 -1.56 7.25 -12.51
CA LEU A 54 -0.49 6.29 -12.76
C LEU A 54 -1.05 5.01 -13.42
N THR A 55 -0.29 4.44 -14.34
CA THR A 55 -0.60 3.11 -14.89
C THR A 55 -0.47 2.06 -13.79
N LYS A 56 -1.52 1.25 -13.59
CA LYS A 56 -1.55 0.23 -12.54
C LYS A 56 -0.39 -0.76 -12.69
N LYS A 57 0.60 -0.64 -11.80
CA LYS A 57 1.74 -1.57 -11.66
C LYS A 57 1.96 -2.01 -10.21
N TRP A 58 0.94 -1.87 -9.36
CA TRP A 58 0.98 -2.22 -7.94
C TRP A 58 -0.11 -3.21 -7.55
N LYS A 59 0.12 -3.88 -6.42
CA LYS A 59 -0.84 -4.74 -5.74
C LYS A 59 -1.11 -4.16 -4.35
N CYS A 60 -2.36 -4.20 -3.91
CA CYS A 60 -2.77 -3.79 -2.57
C CYS A 60 -2.98 -5.03 -1.70
N LEU A 61 -2.57 -4.94 -0.44
CA LEU A 61 -2.76 -5.98 0.58
C LEU A 61 -3.14 -5.28 1.89
N PRO A 62 -4.06 -5.83 2.70
CA PRO A 62 -4.80 -7.08 2.47
C PRO A 62 -5.83 -6.98 1.34
N SER A 63 -6.25 -8.12 0.81
CA SER A 63 -7.24 -8.23 -0.26
C SER A 63 -8.24 -9.33 0.05
N SER A 64 -9.53 -9.00 0.01
CA SER A 64 -10.62 -9.96 0.22
C SER A 64 -10.70 -11.04 -0.86
N SER A 65 -10.18 -10.74 -2.05
CA SER A 65 -10.11 -11.68 -3.18
C SER A 65 -9.04 -12.78 -3.04
N LEU A 66 -8.19 -12.70 -2.01
CA LEU A 66 -7.16 -13.70 -1.73
C LEU A 66 -7.49 -14.45 -0.44
N PRO A 67 -7.13 -15.74 -0.34
CA PRO A 67 -7.23 -16.47 0.92
C PRO A 67 -6.42 -15.74 2.00
N GLU A 68 -6.87 -15.83 3.26
CA GLU A 68 -6.23 -15.14 4.39
C GLU A 68 -4.72 -15.44 4.50
N SER A 69 -4.32 -16.69 4.24
CA SER A 69 -2.92 -17.13 4.23
C SER A 69 -2.05 -16.46 3.15
N TYR A 70 -2.65 -15.77 2.17
CA TYR A 70 -1.95 -15.01 1.13
C TYR A 70 -1.91 -13.51 1.43
N ASN A 71 -2.60 -13.03 2.47
CA ASN A 71 -2.48 -11.66 2.99
C ASN A 71 -1.20 -11.49 3.84
N ILE A 72 -0.12 -12.15 3.43
CA ILE A 72 1.19 -12.09 4.07
C ILE A 72 2.09 -11.23 3.19
N VAL A 73 2.82 -10.32 3.83
CA VAL A 73 3.81 -9.47 3.18
C VAL A 73 5.21 -9.94 3.55
N THR A 74 6.10 -10.00 2.56
CA THR A 74 7.52 -10.30 2.80
C THR A 74 8.14 -9.14 3.55
N LEU A 75 8.98 -9.44 4.55
CA LEU A 75 9.66 -8.41 5.31
C LEU A 75 10.51 -7.52 4.39
N PRO A 76 10.51 -6.20 4.62
CA PRO A 76 11.27 -5.27 3.81
C PRO A 76 12.77 -5.49 3.99
N TYR A 77 13.55 -5.31 2.91
CA TYR A 77 15.00 -5.46 2.95
C TYR A 77 15.69 -4.17 3.38
N LYS A 78 15.14 -3.02 2.99
CA LYS A 78 15.73 -1.70 3.25
C LYS A 78 14.65 -0.64 3.40
N ILE A 79 14.85 0.28 4.34
CA ILE A 79 14.02 1.48 4.48
C ILE A 79 14.37 2.46 3.36
N LEU A 80 13.36 2.91 2.60
CA LEU A 80 13.51 3.96 1.61
C LEU A 80 12.97 5.27 2.22
N SER A 81 13.89 6.11 2.66
CA SER A 81 13.60 7.50 3.03
C SER A 81 13.79 8.38 1.80
N PHE A 82 12.75 9.11 1.42
CA PHE A 82 12.77 10.16 0.40
C PHE A 82 12.38 11.49 1.02
#